data_AF-A0A1R0M0E2-F1
#
_entry.id   AF-A0A1R0M0E2-F1
#
_cell.length_a   1.000
_cell.length_b   1.000
_cell.length_c   1.000
_cell.angle_alpha   90.00
_cell.angle_beta   90.00
_cell.angle_gamma   90.00
#
_symmetry.space_group_name_H-M   'P 1'
#
loop_
_entity.id
_entity.type
_entity.pdbx_description
1 polymer ?
#
loop_
_entity_poly.entity_id
_entity_poly.type
_entity_poly.pdbx_seq_one_letter_code
_entity_poly.pdbx_strand_id
1 'polypeptide(L)'
;MTTKSEPLEPGSLLYDPATSQVGEYRDKSGPYAMLRPVGGGREWQADPASLRPATRGERLSAEVRATNRHTRAAGASAPPDPEDLSRPPRPIPGCPACAELAGRRQTARAEYDRSAETDANVLLRQHQRKEHQA
;
A
#
# COMPACT_ATOMS: atom_id res chain seq x y z
N MET A 1 38.63 24.17 12.53
CA MET A 1 37.41 23.78 11.79
C MET A 1 37.22 22.28 11.99
N THR A 2 36.47 21.88 13.02
CA THR A 2 36.19 20.45 13.28
C THR A 2 34.75 20.35 13.75
N THR A 3 33.84 20.21 12.79
CA THR A 3 32.47 19.77 13.05
C THR A 3 32.56 18.28 13.41
N LYS A 4 32.58 18.03 14.71
CA LYS A 4 32.49 16.72 15.33
C LYS A 4 31.12 16.13 15.00
N SER A 5 31.03 15.32 13.95
CA SER A 5 29.86 14.48 13.68
C SER A 5 29.68 13.56 14.88
N GLU A 6 28.59 13.72 15.62
CA GLU A 6 28.19 12.82 16.69
C GLU A 6 28.09 11.39 16.14
N PRO A 7 28.55 10.36 16.86
CA PRO A 7 28.52 9.00 16.37
C PRO A 7 27.07 8.58 16.18
N LEU A 8 26.66 8.43 14.93
CA LEU A 8 25.37 7.85 14.56
C LEU A 8 25.35 6.42 15.12
N GLU A 9 24.45 6.15 16.05
CA GLU A 9 24.36 4.82 16.64
C GLU A 9 23.69 3.86 15.66
N PRO A 10 24.27 2.67 15.41
CA PRO A 10 23.64 1.66 14.56
C PRO A 10 22.23 1.34 15.10
N GLY A 11 21.24 1.37 14.22
CA GLY A 11 19.82 1.28 14.58
C GLY A 11 19.07 2.61 14.57
N SER A 12 19.76 3.75 14.46
CA SER A 12 19.13 5.07 14.40
C SER A 12 18.38 5.29 13.08
N LEU A 13 17.12 5.76 13.15
CA LEU A 13 16.35 6.13 11.97
C LEU A 13 16.68 7.56 11.53
N LEU A 14 17.30 7.66 10.34
CA LEU A 14 17.72 8.91 9.74
C LEU A 14 16.92 9.18 8.47
N TYR A 15 16.56 10.44 8.27
CA TYR A 15 15.98 10.92 7.04
C TYR A 15 17.09 11.46 6.14
N ASP A 16 17.13 10.94 4.92
CA ASP A 16 18.00 11.41 3.86
C ASP A 16 17.21 12.34 2.92
N PRO A 17 17.51 13.65 2.88
CA PRO A 17 16.81 14.59 2.01
C PRO A 17 17.10 14.34 0.52
N ALA A 18 18.26 13.76 0.18
CA ALA A 18 18.65 13.51 -1.21
C ALA A 18 17.75 12.45 -1.87
N THR A 19 17.42 11.38 -1.15
CA THR A 19 16.49 10.35 -1.63
C THR A 19 15.05 10.56 -1.16
N SER A 20 14.82 11.48 -0.21
CA SER A 20 13.54 11.66 0.48
C SER A 20 13.03 10.35 1.11
N GLN A 21 13.95 9.60 1.72
CA GLN A 21 13.69 8.32 2.37
C GLN A 21 14.20 8.29 3.81
N VAL A 22 13.60 7.42 4.62
CA VAL A 22 14.06 7.12 5.97
C VAL A 22 14.74 5.77 5.96
N GLY A 23 15.93 5.70 6.56
CA GLY A 23 16.71 4.48 6.71
C GLY A 23 17.24 4.29 8.12
N GLU A 24 17.42 3.03 8.50
CA GLU A 24 18.19 2.61 9.66
C GLU A 24 19.68 2.76 9.34
N TYR A 25 20.39 3.52 10.15
CA TYR A 25 21.85 3.59 10.07
C TYR A 25 22.45 2.24 10.45
N ARG A 26 23.28 1.69 9.56
CA ARG A 26 23.92 0.37 9.73
C ARG A 26 25.36 0.52 10.16
N ASP A 27 26.15 1.20 9.33
CA ASP A 27 27.59 1.35 9.53
C ASP A 27 28.13 2.49 8.63
N LYS A 28 29.42 2.81 8.74
CA LYS A 28 30.10 3.82 7.93
C LYS A 28 30.99 3.15 6.89
N SER A 29 30.75 3.43 5.62
CA SER A 29 31.60 2.96 4.52
C SER A 29 32.38 4.12 3.90
N GLY A 30 33.64 4.27 4.31
CA GLY A 30 34.48 5.39 3.88
C GLY A 30 33.91 6.75 4.32
N PRO A 31 33.73 7.73 3.42
CA PRO A 31 33.12 9.01 3.77
C PRO A 31 31.60 8.95 3.92
N TYR A 32 30.96 7.84 3.52
CA TYR A 32 29.50 7.72 3.46
C TYR A 32 28.91 6.94 4.63
N ALA A 33 27.70 7.30 5.03
CA ALA A 33 26.86 6.51 5.92
C ALA A 33 26.10 5.45 5.13
N MET A 34 26.06 4.22 5.63
CA MET A 34 25.27 3.13 5.05
C MET A 34 23.90 3.07 5.73
N LEU A 35 22.84 3.28 4.94
CA LEU A 35 21.46 3.23 5.38
C LEU A 35 20.74 2.02 4.81
N ARG A 36 19.91 1.39 5.63
CA ARG A 36 19.00 0.32 5.21
C ARG A 36 17.55 0.81 5.25
N PRO A 37 16.73 0.54 4.22
CA PRO A 37 15.34 1.03 4.22
C PRO A 37 14.54 0.42 5.36
N VAL A 38 13.63 1.20 5.94
CA VAL A 38 12.61 0.67 6.87
C VAL A 38 11.82 -0.43 6.12
N GLY A 39 11.66 -1.59 6.76
CA GLY A 39 11.01 -2.77 6.16
C GLY A 39 11.86 -3.59 5.19
N GLY A 40 13.15 -3.28 5.05
CA GLY A 40 14.08 -4.02 4.21
C GLY A 40 14.13 -3.53 2.75
N GLY A 41 15.10 -4.06 2.01
CA GLY A 41 15.41 -3.64 0.64
C GLY A 41 16.89 -3.34 0.47
N ARG A 42 17.25 -2.77 -0.68
CA ARG A 42 18.64 -2.45 -1.02
C ARG A 42 19.16 -1.32 -0.14
N GLU A 43 20.27 -1.58 0.54
CA GLU A 43 21.01 -0.58 1.30
C GLU A 43 21.57 0.49 0.36
N TRP A 44 21.65 1.73 0.83
CA TRP A 44 22.20 2.85 0.08
C TRP A 44 23.19 3.66 0.89
N GLN A 45 24.09 4.31 0.17
CA GLN A 45 25.07 5.23 0.74
C GLN A 45 24.47 6.64 0.77
N ALA A 46 24.60 7.33 1.89
CA ALA A 46 24.18 8.71 2.05
C ALA A 46 25.32 9.57 2.63
N ASP A 47 25.30 10.85 2.28
CA ASP A 47 26.23 11.82 2.85
C ASP A 47 25.87 12.09 4.33
N PRO A 48 26.76 11.78 5.29
CA PRO A 48 26.43 11.88 6.72
C PRO A 48 26.18 13.32 7.18
N ALA A 49 26.67 14.33 6.46
CA ALA A 49 26.41 15.73 6.79
C ALA A 49 25.00 16.19 6.38
N SER A 50 24.40 15.50 5.41
CA SER A 50 23.03 15.75 4.93
C SER A 50 21.97 14.98 5.71
N LEU A 51 22.35 13.95 6.47
CA LEU A 51 21.44 13.14 7.27
C LEU A 51 20.96 13.89 8.51
N ARG A 52 19.66 13.74 8.81
CA ARG A 52 19.09 14.20 10.07
C ARG A 52 18.27 13.12 10.76
N PRO A 53 18.07 13.19 12.08
CA PRO A 53 17.11 12.33 12.77
C PRO A 53 15.73 12.42 12.10
N ALA A 54 15.15 11.26 11.79
CA ALA A 54 13.80 11.22 11.26
C ALA A 54 12.80 11.67 12.33
N THR A 55 11.88 12.56 11.97
CA THR A 55 10.76 12.94 12.84
C THR A 55 9.80 11.77 13.03
N ARG A 56 8.95 11.84 14.06
CA ARG A 56 7.94 10.79 14.32
C ARG A 56 7.04 10.53 13.11
N GLY A 57 6.62 11.58 12.39
CA GLY A 57 5.78 11.45 11.21
C GLY A 57 6.49 10.76 10.04
N GLU A 58 7.79 11.03 9.86
CA GLU A 58 8.60 10.40 8.82
C GLU A 58 8.87 8.92 9.11
N ARG A 59 9.09 8.57 10.39
CA ARG A 59 9.22 7.17 10.82
C ARG A 59 7.94 6.39 10.53
N LEU A 60 6.79 6.90 10.98
CA LEU A 60 5.48 6.30 10.71
C LEU A 60 5.21 6.16 9.21
N SER A 61 5.51 7.20 8.43
CA SER A 61 5.32 7.17 6.98
C SER A 61 6.21 6.13 6.30
N ALA A 62 7.44 5.95 6.78
CA ALA A 62 8.37 4.95 6.28
C ALA A 62 7.90 3.52 6.61
N GLU A 63 7.40 3.29 7.83
CA GLU A 63 6.81 2.01 8.24
C GLU A 63 5.56 1.68 7.41
N VAL A 64 4.64 2.63 7.24
CA VAL A 64 3.45 2.45 6.39
C VAL A 64 3.84 2.16 4.94
N ARG A 65 4.82 2.90 4.40
CA ARG A 65 5.32 2.67 3.04
C ARG A 65 5.97 1.29 2.89
N ALA A 66 6.69 0.83 3.90
CA ALA A 66 7.27 -0.50 3.95
C ALA A 66 6.19 -1.59 3.93
N THR A 67 5.21 -1.52 4.83
CA THR A 67 4.09 -2.46 4.88
C THR A 67 3.32 -2.46 3.56
N ASN A 68 2.99 -1.29 3.02
CA ASN A 68 2.31 -1.18 1.74
C ASN A 68 3.09 -1.82 0.59
N ARG A 69 4.43 -1.67 0.55
CA ARG A 69 5.28 -2.33 -0.44
C ARG A 69 5.25 -3.84 -0.29
N HIS A 70 5.31 -4.35 0.94
CA HIS A 70 5.27 -5.77 1.22
C HIS A 70 3.93 -6.39 0.79
N THR A 71 2.81 -5.77 1.15
CA THR A 71 1.46 -6.19 0.71
C THR A 71 1.32 -6.18 -0.81
N ARG A 72 1.91 -5.19 -1.49
CA ARG A 72 1.95 -5.15 -2.97
C ARG A 72 2.74 -6.32 -3.56
N ALA A 73 3.91 -6.61 -3.00
CA ALA A 73 4.76 -7.72 -3.45
C ALA A 73 4.11 -9.09 -3.20
N ALA A 74 3.32 -9.23 -2.12
CA ALA A 74 2.53 -10.42 -1.82
C ALA A 74 1.27 -10.58 -2.70
N GLY A 75 1.10 -9.76 -3.75
CA GLY A 75 -0.03 -9.85 -4.68
C GLY A 75 -1.35 -9.26 -4.17
N ALA A 76 -1.43 -8.83 -2.92
CA ALA A 76 -2.66 -8.29 -2.32
C ALA A 76 -3.06 -6.91 -2.86
N SER A 77 -2.19 -6.24 -3.63
CA SER A 77 -2.52 -4.99 -4.32
C SER A 77 -2.75 -5.13 -5.83
N ALA A 78 -2.61 -6.34 -6.39
CA ALA A 78 -3.12 -6.57 -7.73
C ALA A 78 -4.64 -6.32 -7.73
N PRO A 79 -5.21 -5.77 -8.81
CA PRO A 79 -6.65 -5.79 -8.95
C PRO A 79 -7.12 -7.24 -8.78
N PRO A 80 -8.20 -7.47 -8.01
CA PRO A 80 -8.71 -8.82 -7.84
C PRO A 80 -8.98 -9.43 -9.22
N ASP A 81 -8.77 -10.73 -9.32
CA ASP A 81 -9.21 -11.46 -10.51
C ASP A 81 -10.70 -11.16 -10.77
N PRO A 82 -11.08 -10.71 -11.97
CA PRO A 82 -12.46 -10.32 -12.26
C PRO A 82 -13.43 -11.51 -12.23
N GLU A 83 -12.91 -12.74 -12.34
CA GLU A 83 -13.66 -13.98 -12.30
C GLU A 83 -13.69 -14.63 -10.91
N ASP A 84 -12.98 -14.08 -9.91
CA ASP A 84 -13.08 -14.51 -8.51
C ASP A 84 -14.53 -14.35 -8.02
N LEU A 85 -15.24 -15.47 -8.00
CA LEU A 85 -16.65 -15.52 -7.60
C LEU A 85 -16.82 -15.31 -6.09
N SER A 86 -15.77 -15.52 -5.30
CA SER A 86 -15.74 -15.27 -3.86
C SER A 86 -15.95 -13.78 -3.54
N ARG A 87 -15.50 -12.89 -4.44
CA ARG A 87 -15.67 -11.45 -4.30
C ARG A 87 -16.94 -10.98 -5.01
N PRO A 88 -17.82 -10.21 -4.35
CA PRO A 88 -19.01 -9.68 -5.00
C PRO A 88 -18.65 -8.70 -6.14
N PRO A 89 -19.33 -8.74 -7.30
CA PRO A 89 -19.10 -7.82 -8.42
C PRO A 89 -19.30 -6.36 -8.01
N ARG A 90 -18.44 -5.46 -8.50
CA ARG A 90 -18.55 -4.02 -8.24
C ARG A 90 -19.40 -3.36 -9.33
N PRO A 91 -20.39 -2.51 -9.00
CA PRO A 91 -21.15 -1.79 -10.01
C PRO A 91 -20.25 -0.81 -10.76
N ILE A 92 -20.46 -0.66 -12.07
CA ILE A 92 -19.73 0.34 -12.87
C ILE A 92 -20.30 1.73 -12.56
N PRO A 93 -19.45 2.71 -12.18
CA PRO A 93 -19.89 4.07 -11.92
C PRO A 93 -20.65 4.65 -13.11
N GLY A 94 -21.80 5.29 -12.85
CA GLY A 94 -22.63 5.91 -13.90
C GLY A 94 -23.62 4.97 -14.59
N CYS A 95 -23.57 3.65 -14.35
CA CYS A 95 -24.57 2.72 -14.87
C CYS A 95 -25.72 2.51 -13.86
N PRO A 96 -26.96 2.95 -14.17
CA PRO A 96 -28.08 2.86 -13.22
C PRO A 96 -28.48 1.41 -12.92
N ALA A 97 -28.47 0.52 -13.92
CA ALA A 97 -28.77 -0.89 -13.72
C ALA A 97 -27.76 -1.59 -12.79
N CYS A 98 -26.47 -1.26 -12.92
CA CYS A 98 -25.44 -1.73 -11.98
C CYS A 98 -25.72 -1.25 -10.55
N ALA A 99 -26.07 0.03 -10.39
CA ALA A 99 -26.34 0.62 -9.08
C ALA A 99 -27.58 -0.02 -8.43
N GLU A 100 -28.63 -0.29 -9.20
CA GLU A 100 -29.84 -0.92 -8.69
C GLU A 100 -29.58 -2.34 -8.17
N LEU A 101 -28.87 -3.19 -8.95
CA LEU A 101 -28.51 -4.54 -8.54
C LEU A 101 -27.59 -4.53 -7.30
N ALA A 102 -26.67 -3.56 -7.20
CA ALA A 102 -25.86 -3.37 -6.00
C ALA A 102 -26.70 -2.91 -4.79
N GLY A 103 -27.77 -2.14 -5.02
CA GLY A 103 -28.78 -1.78 -4.01
C GLY A 103 -29.53 -3.01 -3.51
N ARG A 104 -30.09 -3.83 -4.42
CA ARG A 104 -30.79 -5.09 -4.08
C ARG A 104 -29.92 -6.01 -3.23
N ARG A 105 -28.64 -6.16 -3.58
CA ARG A 105 -27.66 -6.92 -2.79
C ARG A 105 -27.47 -6.36 -1.37
N GLN A 106 -27.41 -5.04 -1.21
CA GLN A 106 -27.24 -4.40 0.10
C GLN A 106 -28.46 -4.60 0.98
N THR A 107 -29.67 -4.47 0.42
CA THR A 107 -30.93 -4.78 1.11
C THR A 107 -30.96 -6.24 1.56
N ALA A 108 -30.67 -7.18 0.65
CA ALA A 108 -30.63 -8.61 0.98
C ALA A 108 -29.62 -8.93 2.11
N ARG A 109 -28.45 -8.28 2.12
CA ARG A 109 -27.47 -8.41 3.21
C ARG A 109 -28.01 -7.89 4.55
N ALA A 110 -28.67 -6.74 4.54
CA ALA A 110 -29.25 -6.14 5.74
C ALA A 110 -30.37 -7.03 6.33
N GLU A 111 -31.09 -7.74 5.49
CA GLU A 111 -32.15 -8.69 5.87
C GLU A 111 -31.63 -10.13 6.08
N TYR A 112 -30.32 -10.36 5.94
CA TYR A 112 -29.67 -11.69 6.01
C TYR A 112 -30.20 -12.72 4.99
N ASP A 113 -30.77 -12.28 3.88
CA ASP A 113 -31.20 -13.14 2.78
C ASP A 113 -30.02 -13.47 1.85
N ARG A 114 -29.39 -14.62 2.10
CA ARG A 114 -28.23 -15.11 1.34
C ARG A 114 -28.58 -15.52 -0.10
N SER A 115 -29.80 -15.95 -0.34
CA SER A 115 -30.27 -16.34 -1.68
C SER A 115 -30.42 -15.10 -2.56
N ALA A 116 -31.12 -14.08 -2.06
CA ALA A 116 -31.28 -12.81 -2.77
C ALA A 116 -29.95 -12.07 -2.96
N GLU A 117 -29.03 -12.14 -1.98
CA GLU A 117 -27.68 -11.59 -2.15
C GLU A 117 -26.93 -12.25 -3.32
N THR A 118 -27.03 -13.58 -3.42
CA THR A 118 -26.37 -14.35 -4.47
C THR A 118 -26.99 -14.07 -5.84
N ASP A 119 -28.32 -14.03 -5.93
CA ASP A 119 -29.04 -13.69 -7.17
C ASP A 119 -28.64 -12.30 -7.69
N ALA A 120 -28.61 -11.29 -6.81
CA ALA A 120 -28.18 -9.94 -7.18
C ALA A 120 -26.73 -9.91 -7.70
N ASN A 121 -25.82 -10.70 -7.13
CA ASN A 121 -24.46 -10.85 -7.64
C ASN A 121 -24.44 -11.51 -9.03
N VAL A 122 -25.21 -12.58 -9.25
CA VAL A 122 -25.31 -13.28 -10.55
C VAL A 122 -25.84 -12.35 -11.63
N LEU A 123 -26.94 -11.64 -11.35
CA LEU A 123 -27.55 -10.68 -12.28
C LEU A 123 -26.59 -9.53 -12.60
N LEU A 124 -25.85 -9.01 -11.61
CA LEU A 124 -24.89 -7.93 -11.83
C LEU A 124 -23.76 -8.37 -12.77
N ARG A 125 -23.22 -9.59 -12.60
CA ARG A 125 -22.21 -10.14 -13.53
C ARG A 125 -22.78 -10.33 -14.93
N GLN A 126 -23.99 -10.86 -15.03
CA GLN A 126 -24.64 -11.08 -16.32
C GLN A 126 -24.83 -9.77 -17.08
N HIS A 127 -25.33 -8.73 -16.40
CA HIS A 127 -25.45 -7.39 -16.96
C HIS A 127 -24.09 -6.85 -17.41
N GLN A 128 -23.05 -6.97 -16.59
CA GLN A 128 -21.71 -6.49 -16.95
C GLN A 128 -21.11 -7.15 -18.18
N ARG A 129 -21.24 -8.47 -18.30
CA ARG A 129 -20.77 -9.19 -19.50
C ARG A 129 -21.52 -8.76 -20.76
N LYS A 130 -22.82 -8.48 -20.65
CA LYS A 130 -23.66 -8.11 -21.80
C LYS A 130 -23.45 -6.66 -22.24
N GLU A 131 -23.36 -5.74 -21.29
CA GLU A 131 -23.44 -4.30 -21.58
C GLU A 131 -22.08 -3.59 -21.53
N HIS A 132 -21.07 -4.15 -20.85
CA HIS A 132 -19.82 -3.45 -20.54
C HIS A 132 -18.53 -4.17 -20.93
N GLN A 133 -18.60 -5.41 -21.44
CA GLN A 133 -17.44 -6.19 -21.89
C GLN A 133 -17.35 -6.32 -23.42
N ALA A 134 -17.84 -5.31 -24.15
CA ALA A 134 -17.68 -5.23 -25.60
C ALA A 134 -16.20 -4.99 -26.00
#